data_AF-A0A7S1R7Z7-F1
#
_entry.id   AF-A0A7S1R7Z7-F1
#
_cell.length_a   1.000
_cell.length_b   1.000
_cell.length_c   1.000
_cell.angle_alpha   90.00
_cell.angle_beta   90.00
_cell.angle_gamma   90.00
#
_symmetry.space_group_name_H-M   'P 1'
#
loop_
_entity.id
_entity.type
_entity.pdbx_description
1 polymer ?
#
loop_
_entity_poly.entity_id
_entity_poly.type
_entity_poly.pdbx_seq_one_letter_code
_entity_poly.pdbx_strand_id
1 'polypeptide(L)'
;AAAVGLLASGVLATRLHSRVRWRAALYWAWWPLASLAMCCLAAALGAALGGHLWQDNFLPYAQVERLQAYQHVDPLASSGVRLQDAGLVLFNRTAAVGRLEGGCHKNGAVYCVAPVRRAGSAGAGSASAGHHDLF
;
A
#
# COMPACT_ATOMS: atom_id res chain seq x y z
N ALA A 1 -30.12 11.24 -67.32
CA ALA A 1 -29.75 9.86 -66.98
C ALA A 1 -28.23 9.62 -66.97
N ALA A 2 -27.50 9.95 -68.04
CA ALA A 2 -26.05 9.67 -68.15
C ALA A 2 -25.16 10.33 -67.07
N ALA A 3 -25.41 11.59 -66.71
CA ALA A 3 -24.62 12.30 -65.70
C ALA A 3 -24.73 11.68 -64.29
N VAL A 4 -25.92 11.18 -63.93
CA VAL A 4 -26.16 10.52 -62.64
C VAL A 4 -25.42 9.18 -62.56
N GLY A 5 -25.36 8.43 -63.67
CA GLY A 5 -24.59 7.18 -63.75
C GLY A 5 -23.07 7.38 -63.60
N LEU A 6 -22.52 8.45 -64.17
CA LEU A 6 -21.10 8.79 -64.04
C LEU A 6 -20.73 9.19 -62.60
N LEU A 7 -21.57 9.98 -61.93
CA LEU A 7 -21.35 10.34 -60.53
C LEU A 7 -21.48 9.11 -59.61
N ALA A 8 -22.50 8.27 -59.82
CA ALA A 8 -22.69 7.06 -59.03
C ALA A 8 -21.53 6.07 -59.18
N SER A 9 -21.03 5.85 -60.40
CA SER A 9 -19.88 4.97 -60.64
C SER A 9 -18.58 5.52 -60.06
N GLY A 10 -18.35 6.83 -60.12
CA GLY A 10 -17.21 7.49 -59.48
C GLY A 10 -17.23 7.39 -57.94
N VAL A 11 -18.39 7.60 -57.32
CA VAL A 11 -18.58 7.40 -55.87
C VAL A 11 -18.41 5.94 -55.47
N LEU A 12 -18.91 5.00 -56.27
CA LEU A 12 -18.76 3.57 -56.00
C LEU A 12 -17.30 3.12 -56.14
N ALA A 13 -16.59 3.58 -57.19
CA ALA A 13 -15.18 3.28 -57.41
C ALA A 13 -14.29 3.85 -56.30
N THR A 14 -14.52 5.10 -55.87
CA THR A 14 -13.78 5.70 -54.74
C THR A 14 -14.07 4.99 -53.41
N ARG A 15 -15.31 4.55 -53.17
CA ARG A 15 -15.65 3.74 -51.98
C ARG A 15 -15.01 2.36 -52.00
N LEU A 16 -15.00 1.68 -53.14
CA LEU A 16 -14.35 0.36 -53.31
C LEU A 16 -12.83 0.48 -53.17
N HIS A 17 -12.21 1.46 -53.82
CA HIS A 17 -10.77 1.71 -53.72
C HIS A 17 -10.36 2.06 -52.27
N SER A 18 -11.17 2.89 -51.59
CA SER A 18 -10.96 3.19 -50.17
C SER A 18 -11.04 1.92 -49.31
N ARG A 19 -12.01 1.03 -49.56
CA ARG A 19 -12.13 -0.25 -48.83
C ARG A 19 -10.93 -1.17 -49.05
N VAL A 20 -10.39 -1.23 -50.27
CA VAL A 20 -9.17 -2.03 -50.56
C VAL A 20 -7.96 -1.48 -49.81
N ARG A 21 -7.78 -0.15 -49.80
CA ARG A 21 -6.69 0.49 -49.03
C ARG A 21 -6.84 0.31 -47.52
N TRP A 22 -8.07 0.37 -47.00
CA TRP A 22 -8.34 0.10 -45.58
C TRP A 22 -7.99 -1.34 -45.17
N ARG A 23 -8.32 -2.33 -46.01
CA ARG A 23 -7.95 -3.73 -45.73
C ARG A 23 -6.43 -3.93 -45.74
N ALA A 24 -5.73 -3.30 -46.67
CA ALA A 24 -4.26 -3.32 -46.70
C ALA A 24 -3.67 -2.61 -45.47
N ALA A 25 -4.18 -1.43 -45.11
CA ALA A 25 -3.73 -0.70 -43.92
C ALA A 25 -3.93 -1.49 -42.63
N LEU A 26 -5.08 -2.15 -42.45
CA LEU A 26 -5.34 -3.04 -41.31
C LEU A 26 -4.39 -4.25 -41.30
N TYR A 27 -4.11 -4.83 -42.47
CA TYR A 27 -3.16 -5.94 -42.63
C TYR A 27 -1.70 -5.54 -42.36
N TRP A 28 -1.32 -4.28 -42.52
CA TRP A 28 0.02 -3.80 -42.12
C TRP A 28 0.04 -3.28 -40.68
N ALA A 29 -1.10 -2.85 -40.13
CA ALA A 29 -1.20 -2.28 -38.79
C ALA A 29 -1.32 -3.31 -37.66
N TRP A 30 -1.75 -4.55 -37.91
CA TRP A 30 -1.92 -5.54 -36.84
C TRP A 30 -0.61 -5.90 -36.11
N TRP A 31 0.53 -5.98 -36.82
CA TRP A 31 1.83 -6.31 -36.22
C TRP A 31 2.33 -5.25 -35.22
N PRO A 32 2.37 -3.93 -35.57
CA PRO A 32 2.73 -2.91 -34.59
C PRO A 32 1.68 -2.78 -33.48
N LEU A 33 0.39 -2.98 -33.78
CA LEU A 33 -0.67 -2.91 -32.76
C LEU A 33 -0.55 -4.05 -31.74
N ALA A 34 -0.26 -5.27 -32.19
CA ALA A 34 -0.02 -6.42 -31.32
C ALA A 34 1.24 -6.21 -30.46
N SER A 35 2.31 -5.66 -31.05
CA SER A 35 3.54 -5.34 -30.32
C SER A 35 3.30 -4.29 -29.23
N LEU A 36 2.57 -3.22 -29.55
CA LEU A 36 2.16 -2.22 -28.57
C LEU A 36 1.30 -2.83 -27.45
N ALA A 37 0.34 -3.69 -27.79
CA ALA A 37 -0.49 -4.38 -26.82
C ALA A 37 0.33 -5.25 -25.86
N MET A 38 1.32 -5.98 -26.38
CA MET A 38 2.24 -6.79 -25.56
C MET A 38 3.11 -5.92 -24.64
N CYS A 39 3.62 -4.78 -25.12
CA CYS A 39 4.36 -3.83 -24.29
C CYS A 39 3.49 -3.25 -23.17
N CYS A 40 2.26 -2.85 -23.47
CA CYS A 40 1.31 -2.37 -22.47
C CYS A 40 0.99 -3.44 -21.43
N LEU A 41 0.79 -4.69 -21.86
CA LEU A 41 0.52 -5.81 -20.98
C LEU A 41 1.73 -6.10 -20.07
N ALA A 42 2.95 -6.11 -20.62
CA ALA A 42 4.17 -6.29 -19.85
C ALA A 42 4.36 -5.17 -18.80
N ALA A 43 4.11 -3.92 -19.18
CA ALA A 43 4.17 -2.78 -18.26
C ALA A 43 3.12 -2.89 -17.14
N ALA A 44 1.89 -3.29 -17.47
CA ALA A 44 0.83 -3.48 -16.48
C ALA A 44 1.16 -4.59 -15.49
N LEU A 45 1.65 -5.74 -15.97
CA LEU A 45 2.09 -6.84 -15.12
C LEU A 45 3.29 -6.46 -14.26
N GLY A 46 4.27 -5.75 -14.83
CA GLY A 46 5.43 -5.26 -14.09
C GLY A 46 5.03 -4.30 -12.97
N ALA A 47 4.10 -3.38 -13.23
CA ALA A 47 3.58 -2.47 -12.21
C ALA A 47 2.80 -3.22 -11.11
N ALA A 48 1.96 -4.19 -11.48
CA ALA A 48 1.19 -4.98 -10.51
C ALA A 48 2.11 -5.82 -9.60
N LEU A 49 3.08 -6.53 -10.20
CA LEU A 49 4.07 -7.32 -9.46
C LEU A 49 4.97 -6.44 -8.59
N GLY A 50 5.43 -5.31 -9.11
CA GLY A 50 6.22 -4.34 -8.34
C GLY A 50 5.44 -3.78 -7.16
N GLY A 51 4.16 -3.46 -7.35
CA GLY A 51 3.26 -3.01 -6.27
C GLY A 51 3.09 -4.07 -5.19
N HIS A 52 2.84 -5.32 -5.58
CA HIS A 52 2.73 -6.45 -4.64
C HIS A 52 4.02 -6.68 -3.86
N LEU A 53 5.17 -6.69 -4.54
CA LEU A 53 6.48 -6.84 -3.90
C LEU A 53 6.76 -5.71 -2.91
N TRP A 54 6.41 -4.48 -3.28
CA TRP A 54 6.55 -3.33 -2.40
C TRP A 54 5.72 -3.47 -1.13
N GLN A 55 4.43 -3.77 -1.26
CA GLN A 55 3.50 -3.83 -0.14
C GLN A 55 3.82 -4.97 0.83
N ASP A 56 4.14 -6.16 0.31
CA ASP A 56 4.27 -7.34 1.16
C ASP A 56 5.67 -7.54 1.74
N ASN A 57 6.71 -6.97 1.09
CA ASN A 57 8.10 -7.24 1.48
C ASN A 57 8.85 -5.96 1.86
N PHE A 58 8.87 -4.95 0.99
CA PHE A 58 9.68 -3.75 1.24
C PHE A 58 9.07 -2.81 2.27
N LEU A 59 7.76 -2.57 2.21
CA LEU A 59 7.06 -1.70 3.15
C LEU A 59 7.19 -2.18 4.61
N PRO A 60 6.94 -3.45 4.97
CA PRO A 60 7.10 -3.89 6.35
C PRO A 60 8.55 -3.81 6.81
N TYR A 61 9.51 -4.17 5.94
CA TYR A 61 10.93 -4.03 6.26
C TYR A 61 11.30 -2.56 6.55
N ALA A 62 10.92 -1.64 5.67
CA ALA A 62 11.22 -0.21 5.83
C ALA A 62 10.51 0.41 7.05
N GLN A 63 9.31 -0.09 7.40
CA GLN A 63 8.63 0.32 8.63
C GLN A 63 9.41 -0.13 9.86
N VAL A 64 9.90 -1.37 9.88
CA VAL A 64 10.69 -1.89 11.00
C VAL A 64 12.03 -1.18 11.13
N GLU A 65 12.70 -0.90 10.01
CA GLU A 65 13.99 -0.21 9.98
C GLU A 65 13.91 1.24 10.51
N ARG A 66 12.76 1.90 10.36
CA ARG A 66 12.55 3.28 10.82
C ARG A 66 12.29 3.39 12.33
N LEU A 67 11.98 2.27 12.99
CA LEU A 67 11.65 2.26 14.40
C LEU A 67 12.88 2.62 15.26
N GLN A 68 12.69 3.50 16.24
CA GLN A 68 13.75 3.98 17.11
C GLN A 68 13.97 3.07 18.32
N ALA A 69 15.21 3.05 18.82
CA ALA A 69 15.57 2.38 20.06
C ALA A 69 15.70 3.42 21.19
N TYR A 70 14.82 3.34 22.19
CA TYR A 70 14.85 4.22 23.35
C TYR A 70 15.44 3.51 24.57
N GLN A 71 16.35 4.19 25.27
CA GLN A 71 16.99 3.68 26.47
C GLN A 71 16.59 4.47 27.71
N HIS A 72 16.57 3.79 28.86
CA HIS A 72 16.31 4.39 30.18
C HIS A 72 14.96 5.13 30.27
N VAL A 73 13.94 4.62 29.57
CA VAL A 73 12.60 5.20 29.58
C VAL A 73 11.97 5.07 30.98
N ASP A 74 11.51 6.21 31.51
CA ASP A 74 10.77 6.29 32.77
C ASP A 74 9.29 6.64 32.49
N PRO A 75 8.33 5.77 32.84
CA PRO A 75 6.91 5.99 32.57
C PRO A 75 6.32 7.24 33.26
N LEU A 76 7.02 7.86 34.21
CA LEU A 76 6.58 9.13 34.82
C LEU A 76 7.04 10.38 34.06
N ALA A 77 8.14 10.28 33.31
CA ALA A 77 8.74 11.41 32.60
C ALA A 77 8.36 11.43 31.11
N SER A 78 8.06 10.27 30.52
CA SER A 78 7.72 10.13 29.10
C SER A 78 6.36 9.45 28.93
N SER A 79 5.47 10.10 28.17
CA SER A 79 4.18 9.49 27.77
C SER A 79 4.36 8.48 26.65
N GLY A 80 3.42 7.53 26.55
CA GLY A 80 3.35 6.57 25.45
C GLY A 80 3.20 7.22 24.08
N VAL A 81 2.52 8.36 24.01
CA VAL A 81 2.33 9.19 22.80
C VAL A 81 3.65 9.59 22.16
N ARG A 82 4.69 9.80 22.96
CA ARG A 82 6.01 10.20 22.46
C ARG A 82 6.87 9.02 22.00
N LEU A 83 6.40 7.80 22.18
CA LEU A 83 7.13 6.56 21.91
C LEU A 83 6.41 5.70 20.86
N GLN A 84 5.53 6.30 20.05
CA GLN A 84 4.77 5.58 19.00
C GLN A 84 5.65 5.08 17.85
N ASP A 85 6.86 5.63 17.69
CA ASP A 85 7.88 5.21 16.74
C ASP A 85 8.92 4.27 17.35
N ALA A 86 8.74 3.83 18.60
CA ALA A 86 9.67 2.95 19.28
C ALA A 86 9.56 1.49 18.78
N GLY A 87 10.68 0.93 18.31
CA GLY A 87 10.78 -0.50 17.96
C GLY A 87 11.41 -1.34 19.07
N LEU A 88 12.25 -0.70 19.89
CA LEU A 88 12.86 -1.32 21.06
C LEU A 88 12.88 -0.30 22.20
N VAL A 89 12.35 -0.70 23.36
CA VAL A 89 12.37 0.13 24.56
C VAL A 89 13.08 -0.64 25.67
N LEU A 90 14.17 -0.04 26.16
CA LEU A 90 14.91 -0.53 27.31
C LEU A 90 14.49 0.28 28.54
N PHE A 91 13.69 -0.35 29.40
CA PHE A 91 13.15 0.26 30.61
C PHE A 91 14.22 0.46 31.69
N ASN A 92 14.06 1.52 32.48
CA ASN A 92 14.81 1.66 33.73
C ASN A 92 14.37 0.58 34.74
N ARG A 93 15.18 0.27 35.76
CA ARG A 93 14.87 -0.68 36.85
C ARG A 93 13.59 -0.34 37.61
N THR A 94 13.14 0.90 37.51
CA THR A 94 11.92 1.42 38.12
C THR A 94 10.69 1.20 37.26
N ALA A 95 10.77 0.55 36.09
CA ALA A 95 9.66 0.32 35.19
C ALA A 95 9.45 -1.17 34.89
N ALA A 96 8.19 -1.57 34.72
CA ALA A 96 7.75 -2.94 34.51
C ALA A 96 6.53 -2.99 33.58
N VAL A 97 6.37 -4.08 32.83
CA VAL A 97 5.22 -4.28 31.93
C VAL A 97 4.04 -4.87 32.72
N GLY A 98 2.90 -4.18 32.71
CA GLY A 98 1.66 -4.60 33.35
C GLY A 98 0.92 -5.66 32.53
N ARG A 99 1.37 -6.92 32.58
CA ARG A 99 0.79 -8.02 31.79
C ARG A 99 -0.68 -8.34 32.09
N LEU A 100 -1.17 -7.95 33.27
CA LEU A 100 -2.55 -8.19 33.71
C LEU A 100 -3.55 -7.18 33.14
N GLU A 101 -3.08 -6.01 32.67
CA GLU A 101 -3.93 -4.98 32.04
C GLU A 101 -3.69 -4.92 30.53
N GLY A 102 -3.50 -6.09 29.92
CA GLY A 102 -3.41 -6.20 28.47
C GLY A 102 -4.69 -5.73 27.78
N GLY A 103 -4.53 -5.08 26.63
CA GLY A 103 -5.61 -4.64 25.76
C GLY A 103 -5.35 -5.00 24.30
N CYS A 104 -6.30 -4.63 23.45
CA CYS A 104 -6.19 -4.79 22.00
C CYS A 104 -6.08 -3.40 21.36
N HIS A 105 -5.00 -3.15 20.61
CA HIS A 105 -4.86 -1.96 19.79
C HIS A 105 -5.08 -2.32 18.32
N LYS A 106 -5.82 -1.49 17.57
CA LYS A 106 -6.13 -1.74 16.16
C LYS A 106 -5.53 -0.66 15.28
N ASN A 107 -4.56 -1.05 14.45
CA ASN A 107 -3.94 -0.19 13.44
C ASN A 107 -3.69 -1.03 12.17
N GLY A 108 -4.72 -1.18 11.34
CA GLY A 108 -4.77 -2.18 10.27
C GLY A 108 -5.03 -3.59 10.81
N ALA A 109 -4.06 -4.16 11.52
CA ALA A 109 -4.20 -5.41 12.28
C ALA A 109 -4.48 -5.17 13.77
N VAL A 110 -4.92 -6.22 14.48
CA VAL A 110 -5.15 -6.19 15.93
C VAL A 110 -3.90 -6.70 16.64
N TYR A 111 -3.36 -5.89 17.54
CA TYR A 111 -2.17 -6.17 18.32
C TYR A 111 -2.50 -6.28 19.79
N CYS A 112 -1.90 -7.25 20.48
CA CYS A 112 -1.94 -7.32 21.93
C CYS A 112 -0.96 -6.29 22.50
N VAL A 113 -1.48 -5.41 23.34
CA VAL A 113 -0.68 -4.35 23.95
C VAL A 113 -0.78 -4.42 25.46
N ALA A 114 0.27 -4.02 26.18
CA ALA A 114 0.28 -3.98 27.64
C ALA A 114 0.90 -2.66 28.11
N PRO A 115 0.33 -2.00 29.13
CA PRO A 115 0.83 -0.74 29.62
C PRO A 115 2.18 -0.92 30.34
N VAL A 116 3.03 0.10 30.26
CA VAL A 116 4.26 0.20 31.04
C VAL A 116 3.97 0.95 32.33
N ARG A 117 4.40 0.39 33.46
CA ARG A 117 4.13 0.89 34.81
C ARG A 117 5.41 0.99 35.63
N ARG A 118 5.32 1.56 36.82
CA ARG A 118 6.42 1.57 37.78
C ARG A 118 6.63 0.17 38.40
N ALA A 119 7.86 -0.32 38.44
CA ALA A 119 8.25 -1.54 39.13
C ALA A 119 7.94 -1.39 40.64
N GLY A 120 7.03 -2.22 41.15
CA GLY A 120 6.57 -2.18 42.55
C GLY A 120 5.05 -2.08 42.73
N SER A 121 4.26 -1.82 41.68
CA SER A 121 2.79 -1.89 41.74
C SER A 121 2.22 -3.29 41.42
N ALA A 122 3.08 -4.30 41.32
CA ALA A 122 2.68 -5.69 41.06
C ALA A 122 2.10 -6.32 42.34
N GLY A 123 0.82 -6.07 42.59
CA GLY A 123 0.09 -6.79 43.64
C GLY A 123 -0.89 -5.93 44.44
N ALA A 124 -1.86 -5.32 43.79
CA ALA A 124 -3.17 -5.09 44.37
C ALA A 124 -4.08 -4.62 43.24
N GLY A 125 -5.29 -5.18 43.15
CA GLY A 125 -6.37 -4.60 42.37
C GLY A 125 -6.75 -3.23 42.91
N SER A 126 -5.91 -2.23 42.66
CA SER A 126 -6.29 -0.84 42.76
C SER A 126 -6.73 -0.44 41.37
N ALA A 127 -8.05 -0.54 41.17
CA ALA A 127 -8.76 0.29 40.24
C ALA A 127 -8.56 1.77 40.64
N SER A 128 -7.34 2.29 40.44
CA SER A 128 -7.21 3.72 40.26
C SER A 128 -7.63 3.96 38.83
N ALA A 129 -8.75 4.67 38.67
CA ALA A 129 -9.14 5.33 37.44
C ALA A 129 -8.13 6.46 37.10
N GLY A 130 -6.83 6.16 37.21
CA GLY A 130 -5.75 6.99 36.73
C GLY A 130 -5.66 6.77 35.23
N HIS A 131 -5.75 7.86 34.49
CA HIS A 131 -5.53 7.90 33.05
C HIS A 131 -4.23 7.16 32.71
N HIS A 132 -4.33 5.90 32.30
CA HIS A 132 -3.21 5.19 31.71
C HIS A 132 -3.08 5.74 30.30
N ASP A 133 -1.93 6.35 30.00
CA ASP A 133 -1.58 6.72 28.63
C ASP A 133 -1.43 5.42 27.82
N LEU A 134 -2.55 4.98 27.28
CA LEU A 134 -2.64 3.92 26.29
C LEU A 134 -2.26 4.54 24.95
N PHE A 135 -0.95 4.70 24.77
CA PHE A 135 -0.32 5.27 23.56
C PHE A 135 -0.61 6.73 23.30
#